data_AF-A0A6V1TMQ8-F1
#
_entry.id   AF-A0A6V1TMQ8-F1
#
_cell.length_a   1.000
_cell.length_b   1.000
_cell.length_c   1.000
_cell.angle_alpha   90.00
_cell.angle_beta   90.00
_cell.angle_gamma   90.00
#
_symmetry.space_group_name_H-M   'P 1'
#
loop_
_entity.id
_entity.type
_entity.pdbx_description
1 polymer ?
#
loop_
_entity_poly.entity_id
_entity_poly.type
_entity_poly.pdbx_seq_one_letter_code
_entity_poly.pdbx_strand_id
1 'polypeptide(L)'
;MDRIRAWVLGSLLFLAVISTPVFSFQSPGTLSLQRRRNIHRYEAQEDDDVWDQLDDDERQLRRNVATAKELIRMKQAEDALLYFDKAVQIKENAFLWQRGVLLYLLGKFDEAHDQLSRNIRHYENVFEQPATEERIWMLASEKRGDLLVVPDQQPFSISLEEEELKESRVVLKKAELFLAGEIGEDEVMETIERTKSDYWACYGQYYLGVGMEARNQMDKAQKYIRSALEVSPLKEDDAGLHMMQLHGHIRGW
;
A
#
# COMPACT_ATOMS: atom_id res chain seq x y z
N MET A 1 1.58 42.00 -80.36
CA MET A 1 2.37 41.25 -81.36
C MET A 1 3.50 40.65 -80.55
N ASP A 2 3.52 39.38 -80.13
CA ASP A 2 2.96 38.19 -80.76
C ASP A 2 2.51 37.15 -79.72
N ARG A 3 1.46 36.41 -80.11
CA ARG A 3 1.02 35.14 -79.55
C ARG A 3 1.46 34.02 -80.53
N ILE A 4 1.29 32.75 -80.11
CA ILE A 4 1.13 31.49 -80.90
C ILE A 4 2.45 30.72 -81.15
N ARG A 5 2.64 29.39 -80.95
CA ARG A 5 1.90 28.17 -80.50
C ARG A 5 2.98 27.07 -80.21
N ALA A 6 2.87 26.21 -79.17
CA ALA A 6 2.29 24.82 -79.10
C ALA A 6 3.06 23.75 -79.94
N TRP A 7 3.37 22.48 -79.59
CA TRP A 7 2.74 21.34 -78.84
C TRP A 7 3.84 20.33 -78.37
N VAL A 8 3.82 19.78 -77.13
CA VAL A 8 3.29 18.46 -76.61
C VAL A 8 4.15 17.20 -76.84
N LEU A 9 4.49 16.55 -75.72
CA LEU A 9 4.40 15.10 -75.33
C LEU A 9 5.15 15.01 -73.98
N GLY A 10 4.67 14.48 -72.85
CA GLY A 10 3.64 13.50 -72.54
C GLY A 10 4.28 12.55 -71.52
N SER A 11 3.85 12.54 -70.26
CA SER A 11 3.93 11.38 -69.34
C SER A 11 3.37 11.71 -67.95
N LEU A 12 2.22 11.08 -67.70
CA LEU A 12 1.57 10.71 -66.45
C LEU A 12 2.51 10.57 -65.23
N LEU A 13 2.12 11.18 -64.10
CA LEU A 13 2.35 10.60 -62.78
C LEU A 13 1.24 11.03 -61.80
N PHE A 14 0.74 10.01 -61.10
CA PHE A 14 -0.46 9.99 -60.28
C PHE A 14 -0.41 10.96 -59.08
N LEU A 15 -1.56 11.62 -58.83
CA LEU A 15 -1.93 12.18 -57.53
C LEU A 15 -2.21 11.02 -56.56
N ALA A 16 -1.28 10.77 -55.64
CA ALA A 16 -1.56 10.01 -54.44
C ALA A 16 -1.86 11.00 -53.31
N VAL A 17 -3.16 11.20 -53.04
CA VAL A 17 -3.65 11.75 -51.77
C VAL A 17 -3.29 10.71 -50.71
N ILE A 18 -2.20 10.97 -49.97
CA ILE A 18 -1.92 10.21 -48.76
C ILE A 18 -2.89 10.72 -47.71
N SER A 19 -4.01 10.02 -47.54
CA SER A 19 -4.82 10.12 -46.33
C SER A 19 -3.92 9.72 -45.17
N THR A 20 -3.46 10.68 -44.40
CA THR A 20 -2.90 10.38 -43.09
C THR A 20 -4.02 9.70 -42.29
N PRO A 21 -3.79 8.50 -41.72
CA PRO A 21 -4.74 7.97 -40.77
C PRO A 21 -4.81 8.98 -39.63
N VAL A 22 -6.01 9.49 -39.37
CA VAL A 22 -6.33 10.14 -38.10
C VAL A 22 -6.11 9.05 -37.06
N PHE A 23 -4.91 9.01 -36.48
CA PHE A 23 -4.69 8.30 -35.23
C PHE A 23 -5.59 9.01 -34.22
N SER A 24 -6.71 8.36 -33.91
CA SER A 24 -7.49 8.71 -32.73
C SER A 24 -6.55 8.56 -31.54
N PHE A 25 -6.06 9.68 -31.06
CA PHE A 25 -5.33 9.76 -29.81
C PHE A 25 -6.35 9.38 -28.73
N GLN A 26 -6.38 8.10 -28.35
CA GLN A 26 -7.07 7.67 -27.15
C GLN A 26 -6.38 8.40 -26.00
N SER A 27 -7.10 9.34 -25.39
CA SER A 27 -6.64 10.03 -24.19
C SER A 27 -6.18 9.01 -23.15
N PRO A 28 -5.03 9.19 -22.48
CA PRO A 28 -4.54 8.29 -21.43
C PRO A 28 -5.49 8.18 -20.21
N GLY A 29 -6.62 8.88 -20.20
CA GLY A 29 -7.47 9.05 -19.03
C GLY A 29 -8.32 7.84 -18.62
N THR A 30 -8.56 6.85 -19.48
CA THR A 30 -9.49 5.74 -19.17
C THR A 30 -8.85 4.54 -18.49
N LEU A 31 -7.53 4.35 -18.60
CA LEU A 31 -6.79 3.31 -17.85
C LEU A 31 -6.60 3.66 -16.36
N SER A 32 -6.87 4.92 -15.97
CA SER A 32 -6.63 5.43 -14.62
C SER A 32 -7.67 5.02 -13.58
N LEU A 33 -8.92 4.70 -13.97
CA LEU A 33 -10.00 4.45 -12.99
C LEU A 33 -10.10 3.00 -12.50
N GLN A 34 -9.73 2.02 -13.33
CA GLN A 34 -9.71 0.61 -12.92
C GLN A 34 -8.53 0.32 -11.98
N ARG A 35 -7.37 0.98 -12.19
CA ARG A 35 -6.22 0.90 -11.28
C ARG A 35 -6.44 1.58 -9.93
N ARG A 36 -7.42 2.49 -9.85
CA ARG A 36 -7.83 3.22 -8.64
C ARG A 36 -8.79 2.46 -7.73
N ARG A 37 -9.33 1.30 -8.16
CA ARG A 37 -10.29 0.51 -7.39
C ARG A 37 -9.60 -0.64 -6.65
N ASN A 38 -9.30 -0.37 -5.39
CA ASN A 38 -8.98 -1.29 -4.28
C ASN A 38 -7.50 -1.73 -4.15
N ILE A 39 -6.89 -1.19 -3.09
CA ILE A 39 -5.52 -1.40 -2.60
C ILE A 39 -5.27 -2.86 -2.17
N HIS A 40 -6.30 -3.54 -1.67
CA HIS A 40 -6.23 -4.97 -1.30
C HIS A 40 -6.80 -5.91 -2.37
N ARG A 41 -7.35 -5.38 -3.47
CA ARG A 41 -7.94 -6.22 -4.54
C ARG A 41 -6.90 -6.69 -5.55
N TYR A 42 -5.74 -6.05 -5.62
CA TYR A 42 -4.61 -6.57 -6.38
C TYR A 42 -4.08 -7.89 -5.80
N GLU A 43 -4.32 -8.16 -4.51
CA GLU A 43 -4.01 -9.46 -3.89
C GLU A 43 -5.16 -10.48 -4.05
N ALA A 44 -6.36 -10.07 -4.49
CA ALA A 44 -7.58 -10.88 -4.42
C ALA A 44 -8.19 -11.27 -5.78
N GLN A 45 -7.62 -10.82 -6.91
CA GLN A 45 -7.97 -11.38 -8.22
C GLN A 45 -6.94 -12.44 -8.60
N GLU A 46 -7.11 -13.60 -7.99
CA GLU A 46 -6.53 -14.87 -8.43
C GLU A 46 -7.39 -15.38 -9.60
N ASP A 47 -7.02 -15.03 -10.84
CA ASP A 47 -7.50 -15.78 -11.99
C ASP A 47 -6.63 -17.05 -12.08
N ASP A 48 -7.24 -18.21 -11.83
CA ASP A 48 -6.59 -19.53 -11.87
C ASP A 48 -5.90 -19.85 -13.21
N ASP A 49 -6.24 -19.13 -14.28
CA ASP A 49 -5.63 -19.27 -15.62
C ASP A 49 -4.23 -18.60 -15.74
N VAL A 50 -3.76 -17.86 -14.72
CA VAL A 50 -2.47 -17.12 -14.78
C VAL A 50 -1.28 -17.98 -14.31
N TRP A 51 -1.51 -19.07 -13.58
CA TRP A 51 -0.44 -19.89 -12.99
C TRP A 51 0.49 -20.58 -14.00
N ASP A 52 -0.04 -20.90 -15.19
CA ASP A 52 0.70 -21.62 -16.24
C ASP A 52 1.67 -20.72 -17.01
N GLN A 53 1.55 -19.40 -16.89
CA GLN A 53 2.41 -18.42 -17.59
C GLN A 53 3.53 -17.84 -16.72
N LEU A 54 3.56 -18.17 -15.42
CA LEU A 54 4.59 -17.69 -14.51
C LEU A 54 5.86 -18.54 -14.62
N ASP A 55 7.03 -17.93 -14.43
CA ASP A 55 8.26 -18.69 -14.23
C ASP A 55 8.26 -19.38 -12.85
N ASP A 56 9.19 -20.33 -12.67
CA ASP A 56 9.27 -21.13 -11.44
C ASP A 56 9.55 -20.27 -10.20
N ASP A 57 10.31 -19.19 -10.35
CA ASP A 57 10.67 -18.27 -9.26
C ASP A 57 9.45 -17.48 -8.79
N GLU A 58 8.68 -16.89 -9.71
CA GLU A 58 7.45 -16.16 -9.41
C GLU A 58 6.37 -17.08 -8.82
N ARG A 59 6.26 -18.33 -9.30
CA ARG A 59 5.40 -19.35 -8.67
C ARG A 59 5.83 -19.63 -7.23
N GLN A 60 7.13 -19.82 -7.00
CA GLN A 60 7.64 -20.13 -5.67
C GLN A 60 7.50 -18.95 -4.70
N LEU A 61 7.74 -17.72 -5.19
CA LEU A 61 7.50 -16.48 -4.44
C LEU A 61 6.04 -16.40 -3.99
N ARG A 62 5.08 -16.61 -4.88
CA ARG A 62 3.65 -16.59 -4.55
C ARG A 62 3.26 -17.65 -3.54
N ARG A 63 3.77 -18.89 -3.69
CA ARG A 63 3.55 -19.97 -2.72
C ARG A 63 4.07 -19.62 -1.34
N ASN A 64 5.27 -19.03 -1.26
CA ASN A 64 5.85 -18.59 0.00
C ASN A 64 4.97 -17.51 0.67
N VAL A 65 4.55 -16.50 -0.09
CA VAL A 65 3.66 -15.43 0.41
C VAL A 65 2.31 -15.99 0.86
N ALA A 66 1.67 -16.86 0.08
CA ALA A 66 0.39 -17.48 0.43
C ALA A 66 0.51 -18.32 1.72
N THR A 67 1.58 -19.10 1.84
CA THR A 67 1.86 -19.89 3.06
C THR A 67 2.03 -18.98 4.28
N ALA A 68 2.79 -17.89 4.13
CA ALA A 68 3.00 -16.94 5.22
C ALA A 68 1.68 -16.27 5.67
N LYS A 69 0.80 -15.92 4.72
CA LYS A 69 -0.53 -15.38 5.04
C LYS A 69 -1.38 -16.37 5.82
N GLU A 70 -1.33 -17.65 5.48
CA GLU A 70 -2.06 -18.69 6.23
C GLU A 70 -1.53 -18.87 7.65
N LEU A 71 -0.21 -18.85 7.82
CA LEU A 71 0.43 -18.91 9.13
C LEU A 71 0.07 -17.70 10.01
N ILE A 72 -0.09 -16.50 9.43
CA ILE A 72 -0.65 -15.32 10.13
C ILE A 72 -2.07 -15.60 10.65
N ARG A 73 -2.93 -16.24 9.84
CA ARG A 73 -4.28 -16.62 10.28
C ARG A 73 -4.24 -17.57 11.47
N MET A 74 -3.31 -18.54 11.44
CA MET A 74 -3.05 -19.51 12.50
C MET A 74 -2.28 -18.94 13.70
N LYS A 75 -1.94 -17.65 13.69
CA LYS A 75 -1.18 -16.94 14.72
C LYS A 75 0.26 -17.44 14.93
N GLN A 76 0.86 -18.02 13.89
CA GLN A 76 2.23 -18.52 13.90
C GLN A 76 3.18 -17.48 13.28
N ALA A 77 3.58 -16.48 14.07
CA ALA A 77 4.30 -15.30 13.58
C ALA A 77 5.71 -15.61 13.07
N GLU A 78 6.48 -16.42 13.81
CA GLU A 78 7.86 -16.78 13.48
C GLU A 78 7.92 -17.65 12.21
N ASP A 79 7.00 -18.62 12.10
CA ASP A 79 6.89 -19.46 10.91
C ASP A 79 6.46 -18.63 9.70
N ALA A 80 5.52 -17.70 9.86
CA ALA A 80 5.11 -16.78 8.80
C ALA A 80 6.30 -15.94 8.30
N LEU A 81 7.10 -15.41 9.23
CA LEU A 81 8.29 -14.63 8.89
C LEU A 81 9.30 -15.47 8.09
N LEU A 82 9.53 -16.75 8.46
CA LEU A 82 10.42 -17.65 7.71
C LEU A 82 10.02 -17.79 6.24
N TYR A 83 8.72 -17.89 5.94
CA TYR A 83 8.25 -17.98 4.57
C TYR A 83 8.35 -16.64 3.82
N PHE A 84 8.13 -15.52 4.50
CA PHE A 84 8.43 -14.22 3.91
C PHE A 84 9.92 -14.02 3.61
N ASP A 85 10.81 -14.50 4.47
CA ASP A 85 12.26 -14.43 4.23
C ASP A 85 12.67 -15.25 3.00
N LYS A 86 12.06 -16.43 2.81
CA LYS A 86 12.22 -17.20 1.55
C LYS A 86 11.71 -16.42 0.33
N ALA A 87 10.63 -15.65 0.45
CA ALA A 87 10.14 -14.82 -0.65
C ALA A 87 11.11 -13.68 -0.99
N VAL A 88 11.71 -13.04 0.03
CA VAL A 88 12.73 -11.99 -0.15
C VAL A 88 14.01 -12.55 -0.81
N GLN A 89 14.39 -13.81 -0.52
CA GLN A 89 15.52 -14.46 -1.20
C GLN A 89 15.32 -14.62 -2.71
N ILE A 90 14.07 -14.78 -3.16
CA ILE A 90 13.72 -14.87 -4.59
C ILE A 90 13.67 -13.47 -5.21
N LYS A 91 13.02 -12.53 -4.51
CA LYS A 91 12.87 -11.14 -4.98
C LYS A 91 13.03 -10.19 -3.81
N GLU A 92 14.22 -9.63 -3.70
CA GLU A 92 14.61 -8.76 -2.58
C GLU A 92 13.67 -7.57 -2.41
N ASN A 93 13.21 -6.99 -3.52
CA ASN A 93 12.32 -5.82 -3.55
C ASN A 93 10.85 -6.20 -3.80
N ALA A 94 10.43 -7.40 -3.37
CA ALA A 94 9.01 -7.76 -3.36
C ALA A 94 8.22 -6.84 -2.42
N PHE A 95 7.01 -6.44 -2.85
CA PHE A 95 6.09 -5.68 -2.02
C PHE A 95 5.49 -6.59 -0.94
N LEU A 96 6.05 -6.55 0.27
CA LEU A 96 5.73 -7.46 1.37
C LEU A 96 5.47 -6.65 2.66
N TRP A 97 4.37 -5.91 2.69
CA TRP A 97 4.02 -5.08 3.84
C TRP A 97 3.70 -5.91 5.08
N GLN A 98 3.07 -7.09 4.92
CA GLN A 98 2.80 -7.99 6.05
C GLN A 98 4.10 -8.46 6.72
N ARG A 99 5.16 -8.70 5.94
CA ARG A 99 6.51 -9.01 6.48
C ARG A 99 7.02 -7.86 7.35
N GLY A 100 6.90 -6.62 6.87
CA GLY A 100 7.29 -5.43 7.63
C GLY A 100 6.58 -5.33 8.98
N VAL A 101 5.28 -5.59 9.01
CA VAL A 101 4.52 -5.61 10.26
C VAL A 101 4.92 -6.77 11.17
N LEU A 102 5.14 -7.98 10.62
CA LEU A 102 5.62 -9.12 11.42
C LEU A 102 6.98 -8.83 12.08
N LEU A 103 7.91 -8.22 11.35
CA LEU A 103 9.20 -7.81 11.89
C LEU A 103 9.03 -6.85 13.07
N TYR A 104 8.15 -5.85 12.95
CA TYR A 104 7.82 -4.96 14.06
C TYR A 104 7.25 -5.74 15.25
N LEU A 105 6.27 -6.62 15.02
CA LEU A 105 5.62 -7.40 16.08
C LEU A 105 6.62 -8.31 16.80
N LEU A 106 7.61 -8.82 16.10
CA LEU A 106 8.68 -9.68 16.63
C LEU A 106 9.89 -8.89 17.19
N GLY A 107 9.80 -7.56 17.25
CA GLY A 107 10.84 -6.70 17.84
C GLY A 107 12.04 -6.42 16.95
N LYS A 108 11.96 -6.75 15.66
CA LYS A 108 13.02 -6.51 14.66
C LYS A 108 12.81 -5.17 13.96
N PHE A 109 12.93 -4.08 14.72
CA PHE A 109 12.51 -2.74 14.27
C PHE A 109 13.31 -2.20 13.08
N ASP A 110 14.63 -2.39 13.06
CA ASP A 110 15.50 -1.96 11.95
C ASP A 110 15.07 -2.64 10.63
N GLU A 111 14.89 -3.97 10.67
CA GLU A 111 14.47 -4.74 9.50
C GLU A 111 13.04 -4.37 9.05
N ALA A 112 12.15 -4.09 10.02
CA ALA A 112 10.79 -3.65 9.75
C ALA A 112 10.80 -2.30 9.01
N HIS A 113 11.57 -1.35 9.52
CA HIS A 113 11.76 -0.03 8.92
C HIS A 113 12.23 -0.15 7.46
N ASP A 114 13.33 -0.87 7.22
CA ASP A 114 13.90 -1.05 5.88
C ASP A 114 12.92 -1.71 4.90
N GLN A 115 12.18 -2.73 5.34
CA GLN A 115 11.16 -3.37 4.52
C GLN A 115 10.01 -2.41 4.18
N LEU A 116 9.51 -1.66 5.16
CA LEU A 116 8.39 -0.75 4.99
C LEU A 116 8.76 0.47 4.16
N SER A 117 9.96 1.04 4.32
CA SER A 117 10.45 2.12 3.47
C SER A 117 10.53 1.72 1.99
N ARG A 118 10.94 0.49 1.69
CA ARG A 118 10.92 -0.05 0.32
C ARG A 118 9.49 -0.24 -0.20
N ASN A 119 8.59 -0.75 0.64
CA ASN A 119 7.18 -0.92 0.28
C ASN A 119 6.51 0.43 -0.02
N ILE A 120 6.78 1.47 0.79
CA ILE A 120 6.27 2.83 0.57
C ILE A 120 6.70 3.35 -0.81
N ARG A 121 7.99 3.27 -1.14
CA ARG A 121 8.51 3.70 -2.46
C ARG A 121 7.85 2.95 -3.60
N HIS A 122 7.68 1.63 -3.48
CA HIS A 122 7.02 0.83 -4.50
C HIS A 122 5.56 1.24 -4.66
N TYR A 123 4.82 1.31 -3.55
CA TYR A 123 3.40 1.61 -3.53
C TYR A 123 3.10 3.00 -4.10
N GLU A 124 3.79 4.03 -3.61
CA GLU A 124 3.55 5.41 -4.04
C GLU A 124 3.90 5.60 -5.52
N ASN A 125 4.94 4.93 -6.02
CA ASN A 125 5.29 4.94 -7.43
C ASN A 125 4.25 4.21 -8.33
N VAL A 126 3.67 3.11 -7.84
CA VAL A 126 2.70 2.31 -8.63
C VAL A 126 1.30 2.91 -8.61
N PHE A 127 0.87 3.41 -7.45
CA PHE A 127 -0.51 3.82 -7.21
C PHE A 127 -0.71 5.33 -7.16
N GLU A 128 0.38 6.12 -7.13
CA GLU A 128 0.33 7.59 -7.03
C GLU A 128 -0.55 8.06 -5.86
N GLN A 129 -0.48 7.33 -4.74
CA GLN A 129 -1.25 7.55 -3.52
C GLN A 129 -0.36 7.31 -2.31
N PRO A 130 -0.59 8.00 -1.17
CA PRO A 130 0.22 7.79 0.02
C PRO A 130 0.05 6.37 0.55
N ALA A 131 1.18 5.73 0.89
CA ALA A 131 1.25 4.43 1.56
C ALA A 131 1.04 4.61 3.08
N THR A 132 -0.12 5.13 3.48
CA THR A 132 -0.35 5.62 4.86
C THR A 132 -0.17 4.53 5.92
N GLU A 133 -0.65 3.30 5.65
CA GLU A 133 -0.53 2.19 6.59
C GLU A 133 0.93 1.75 6.76
N GLU A 134 1.67 1.63 5.65
CA GLU A 134 3.10 1.33 5.69
C GLU A 134 3.89 2.43 6.39
N ARG A 135 3.52 3.70 6.20
CA ARG A 135 4.11 4.84 6.91
C ARG A 135 3.86 4.76 8.42
N ILE A 136 2.64 4.42 8.85
CA ILE A 136 2.34 4.23 10.27
C ILE A 136 3.25 3.16 10.86
N TRP A 137 3.37 1.99 10.22
CA TRP A 137 4.23 0.92 10.73
C TRP A 137 5.71 1.27 10.70
N MET A 138 6.17 2.00 9.68
CA MET A 138 7.55 2.47 9.58
C MET A 138 7.85 3.43 10.73
N LEU A 139 7.00 4.45 10.95
CA LEU A 139 7.13 5.39 12.06
C LEU A 139 7.06 4.70 13.43
N ALA A 140 6.21 3.68 13.58
CA ALA A 140 6.16 2.87 14.79
C ALA A 140 7.49 2.15 15.03
N SER A 141 8.08 1.57 13.98
CA SER A 141 9.38 0.91 14.03
C SER A 141 10.50 1.88 14.40
N GLU A 142 10.52 3.08 13.79
CA GLU A 142 11.50 4.13 14.12
C GLU A 142 11.48 4.48 15.60
N LYS A 143 10.29 4.76 16.15
CA LYS A 143 10.14 5.14 17.56
C LYS A 143 10.47 4.00 18.51
N ARG A 144 10.02 2.79 18.18
CA ARG A 144 10.18 1.64 19.06
C ARG A 144 11.62 1.13 19.07
N GLY A 145 12.32 1.26 17.95
CA GLY A 145 13.74 0.91 17.79
C GLY A 145 14.72 2.02 18.13
N ASP A 146 14.27 3.22 18.52
CA ASP A 146 15.12 4.41 18.70
C ASP A 146 16.04 4.68 17.48
N LEU A 147 15.50 4.50 16.26
CA LEU A 147 16.29 4.57 15.03
C LEU A 147 16.70 6.01 14.70
N LEU A 148 17.97 6.19 14.33
CA LEU A 148 18.45 7.46 13.79
C LEU A 148 17.98 7.61 12.35
N VAL A 149 17.01 8.49 12.12
CA VAL A 149 16.53 8.80 10.76
C VAL A 149 17.57 9.63 10.01
N VAL A 150 18.05 9.11 8.88
CA VAL A 150 18.85 9.89 7.93
C VAL A 150 17.88 10.73 7.08
N PRO A 151 17.99 12.08 7.07
CA PRO A 151 17.00 12.96 6.43
C PRO A 151 16.73 12.67 4.94
N ASP A 152 17.71 12.11 4.22
CA ASP A 152 17.65 11.84 2.78
C ASP A 152 16.79 10.60 2.42
N GLN A 153 16.30 9.86 3.43
CA GLN A 153 15.44 8.69 3.28
C GLN A 153 13.96 8.98 3.55
N GLN A 154 13.61 10.22 3.94
CA GLN A 154 12.23 10.63 4.20
C GLN A 154 11.37 10.35 2.96
N PRO A 155 10.35 9.48 3.07
CA PRO A 155 9.52 9.14 1.93
C PRO A 155 8.75 10.39 1.46
N PHE A 156 8.75 10.58 0.14
CA PHE A 156 8.14 11.68 -0.59
C PHE A 156 6.83 12.15 0.07
N SER A 157 6.82 13.36 0.63
CA SER A 157 5.60 13.92 1.20
C SER A 157 4.67 14.29 0.06
N ILE A 158 3.72 13.42 -0.28
CA ILE A 158 2.56 13.86 -1.06
C ILE A 158 1.76 14.77 -0.13
N SER A 159 1.86 16.09 -0.34
CA SER A 159 0.96 17.06 0.26
C SER A 159 -0.41 16.91 -0.39
N LEU A 160 -1.17 15.90 0.02
CA LEU A 160 -2.61 15.90 -0.23
C LEU A 160 -3.23 16.79 0.83
N GLU A 161 -3.83 17.89 0.41
CA GLU A 161 -4.72 18.67 1.26
C GLU A 161 -5.82 17.73 1.81
N GLU A 162 -6.20 17.87 3.08
CA GLU A 162 -7.18 16.96 3.73
C GLU A 162 -8.49 16.84 2.92
N GLU A 163 -8.82 17.85 2.13
CA GLU A 163 -9.99 17.94 1.25
C GLU A 163 -9.95 17.00 0.03
N GLU A 164 -8.76 16.56 -0.39
CA GLU A 164 -8.57 15.61 -1.50
C GLU A 164 -8.63 14.14 -1.05
N LEU A 165 -8.52 13.91 0.26
CA LEU A 165 -8.69 12.59 0.84
C LEU A 165 -10.19 12.31 0.99
N LYS A 166 -10.61 11.11 0.57
CA LYS A 166 -11.93 10.61 1.00
C LYS A 166 -11.96 10.64 2.54
N GLU A 167 -13.10 11.03 3.13
CA GLU A 167 -13.31 11.13 4.59
C GLU A 167 -12.79 9.90 5.36
N SER A 168 -12.90 8.72 4.74
CA SER A 168 -12.35 7.46 5.21
C SER A 168 -10.84 7.44 5.45
N ARG A 169 -10.05 8.10 4.62
CA ARG A 169 -8.58 8.16 4.76
C ARG A 169 -8.10 9.19 5.77
N VAL A 170 -8.97 10.10 6.19
CA VAL A 170 -8.63 11.12 7.19
C VAL A 170 -8.27 10.45 8.52
N VAL A 171 -8.97 9.36 8.91
CA VAL A 171 -8.64 8.61 10.14
C VAL A 171 -7.22 8.05 10.10
N LEU A 172 -6.84 7.39 9.00
CA LEU A 172 -5.49 6.86 8.83
C LEU A 172 -4.45 7.98 8.80
N LYS A 173 -4.77 9.10 8.13
CA LYS A 173 -3.86 10.24 8.07
C LYS A 173 -3.64 10.86 9.45
N LYS A 174 -4.69 11.02 10.25
CA LYS A 174 -4.56 11.49 11.64
C LYS A 174 -3.75 10.50 12.48
N ALA A 175 -3.93 9.20 12.30
CA ALA A 175 -3.08 8.22 12.98
C ALA A 175 -1.59 8.34 12.57
N GLU A 176 -1.29 8.54 11.28
CA GLU A 176 0.06 8.82 10.79
C GLU A 176 0.65 10.08 11.43
N LEU A 177 -0.08 11.20 11.44
CA LEU A 177 0.34 12.46 12.07
C LEU A 177 0.54 12.32 13.58
N PHE A 178 -0.33 11.55 14.24
CA PHE A 178 -0.17 11.22 15.64
C PHE A 178 1.14 10.48 15.83
N LEU A 179 1.45 9.45 15.03
CA LEU A 179 2.76 8.80 15.09
C LEU A 179 3.90 9.75 14.72
N ALA A 180 3.76 10.67 13.77
CA ALA A 180 4.80 11.67 13.50
C ALA A 180 5.08 12.57 14.73
N GLY A 181 4.11 12.68 15.65
CA GLY A 181 4.18 13.55 16.82
C GLY A 181 3.66 14.95 16.55
N GLU A 182 2.90 15.11 15.47
CA GLU A 182 2.36 16.39 15.03
C GLU A 182 1.02 16.73 15.70
N ILE A 183 0.27 15.71 16.11
CA ILE A 183 -1.05 15.86 16.76
C ILE A 183 -1.16 14.99 18.02
N GLY A 184 -2.14 15.33 18.88
CA GLY A 184 -2.45 14.60 20.10
C GLY A 184 -3.38 13.38 19.94
N GLU A 185 -3.49 12.59 21.01
CA GLU A 185 -4.46 11.48 21.13
C GLU A 185 -5.91 11.96 20.91
N ASP A 186 -6.26 13.12 21.48
CA ASP A 186 -7.61 13.68 21.44
C ASP A 186 -8.07 13.99 20.00
N GLU A 187 -7.18 14.49 19.14
CA GLU A 187 -7.49 14.81 17.74
C GLU A 187 -7.76 13.54 16.90
N VAL A 188 -7.04 12.45 17.20
CA VAL A 188 -7.30 11.15 16.56
C VAL A 188 -8.67 10.63 17.00
N MET A 189 -8.96 10.71 18.30
CA MET A 189 -10.23 10.26 18.88
C MET A 189 -11.43 11.06 18.35
N GLU A 190 -11.34 12.38 18.25
CA GLU A 190 -12.38 13.22 17.65
C GLU A 190 -12.65 12.80 16.19
N THR A 191 -11.60 12.49 15.44
CA THR A 191 -11.72 12.04 14.05
C THR A 191 -12.40 10.67 13.96
N ILE A 192 -12.07 9.74 14.87
CA ILE A 192 -12.72 8.42 14.98
C ILE A 192 -14.21 8.59 15.29
N GLU A 193 -14.59 9.47 16.21
CA GLU A 193 -15.99 9.70 16.56
C GLU A 193 -16.78 10.33 15.40
N ARG A 194 -16.14 11.19 14.62
CA ARG A 194 -16.76 11.88 13.49
C ARG A 194 -17.01 10.98 12.28
N THR A 195 -16.17 9.96 12.04
CA THR A 195 -16.25 9.14 10.82
C THR A 195 -17.55 8.34 10.68
N LYS A 196 -18.27 8.08 11.78
CA LYS A 196 -19.51 7.27 11.84
C LYS A 196 -19.42 5.91 11.13
N SER A 197 -18.22 5.42 10.85
CA SER A 197 -17.94 4.19 10.16
C SER A 197 -17.19 3.26 11.09
N ASP A 198 -17.83 2.15 11.47
CA ASP A 198 -17.21 1.14 12.34
C ASP A 198 -15.88 0.63 11.75
N TYR A 199 -15.79 0.57 10.41
CA TYR A 199 -14.58 0.14 9.71
C TYR A 199 -13.42 1.09 9.99
N TRP A 200 -13.63 2.40 9.80
CA TRP A 200 -12.58 3.39 10.03
C TRP A 200 -12.35 3.63 11.52
N ALA A 201 -13.37 3.49 12.36
CA ALA A 201 -13.20 3.53 13.80
C ALA A 201 -12.31 2.38 14.29
N CYS A 202 -12.51 1.16 13.79
CA CYS A 202 -11.64 0.00 14.08
C CYS A 202 -10.18 0.30 13.72
N TYR A 203 -9.91 0.73 12.48
CA TYR A 203 -8.54 1.07 12.05
C TYR A 203 -7.94 2.24 12.83
N GLY A 204 -8.73 3.28 13.13
CA GLY A 204 -8.28 4.42 13.90
C GLY A 204 -7.88 4.03 15.32
N GLN A 205 -8.72 3.24 16.00
CA GLN A 205 -8.38 2.71 17.33
C GLN A 205 -7.15 1.81 17.27
N TYR A 206 -7.07 0.93 16.28
CA TYR A 206 -5.93 0.04 16.12
C TYR A 206 -4.61 0.83 15.97
N TYR A 207 -4.56 1.80 15.06
CA TYR A 207 -3.34 2.56 14.82
C TYR A 207 -3.02 3.58 15.91
N LEU A 208 -4.03 4.10 16.63
CA LEU A 208 -3.80 4.83 17.86
C LEU A 208 -3.10 3.93 18.89
N GLY A 209 -3.56 2.69 19.04
CA GLY A 209 -2.94 1.68 19.90
C GLY A 209 -1.50 1.34 19.49
N VAL A 210 -1.24 1.16 18.18
CA VAL A 210 0.13 0.99 17.64
C VAL A 210 1.01 2.18 18.02
N GLY A 211 0.52 3.41 17.87
CA GLY A 211 1.27 4.61 18.24
C GLY A 211 1.50 4.75 19.75
N MET A 212 0.61 4.22 20.59
CA MET A 212 0.84 4.13 22.04
C MET A 212 1.90 3.09 22.38
N GLU A 213 1.87 1.92 21.73
CA GLU A 213 2.90 0.88 21.90
C GLU A 213 4.27 1.41 21.50
N ALA A 214 4.37 2.07 20.35
CA ALA A 214 5.60 2.67 19.85
C ALA A 214 6.23 3.66 20.86
N ARG A 215 5.41 4.30 21.71
CA ARG A 215 5.83 5.22 22.79
C ARG A 215 5.95 4.56 24.16
N ASN A 216 5.91 3.24 24.21
CA ASN A 216 5.98 2.46 25.45
C ASN A 216 4.83 2.71 26.45
N GLN A 217 3.67 3.17 25.97
CA GLN A 217 2.46 3.36 26.77
C GLN A 217 1.56 2.11 26.68
N MET A 218 2.02 1.00 27.26
CA MET A 218 1.43 -0.33 27.07
C MET A 218 -0.03 -0.45 27.51
N ASP A 219 -0.40 0.17 28.63
CA ASP A 219 -1.79 0.13 29.12
C ASP A 219 -2.77 0.77 28.13
N LYS A 220 -2.37 1.90 27.53
CA LYS A 220 -3.16 2.56 26.49
C LYS A 220 -3.16 1.76 25.19
N ALA A 221 -2.01 1.21 24.80
CA ALA A 221 -1.90 0.38 23.61
C ALA A 221 -2.87 -0.81 23.67
N GLN A 222 -2.84 -1.56 24.79
CA GLN A 222 -3.74 -2.66 25.05
C GLN A 222 -5.21 -2.21 24.99
N LYS A 223 -5.57 -1.12 25.68
CA LYS A 223 -6.93 -0.57 25.66
C LYS A 223 -7.43 -0.34 24.23
N TYR A 224 -6.64 0.35 23.41
CA TYR A 224 -7.06 0.71 22.05
C TYR A 224 -7.08 -0.47 21.09
N ILE A 225 -6.11 -1.39 21.17
CA ILE A 225 -6.07 -2.58 20.33
C ILE A 225 -7.22 -3.53 20.68
N ARG A 226 -7.53 -3.71 21.97
CA ARG A 226 -8.71 -4.48 22.39
C ARG A 226 -10.00 -3.86 21.87
N SER A 227 -10.14 -2.55 22.02
CA SER A 227 -11.32 -1.82 21.53
C SER A 227 -11.50 -2.02 20.03
N ALA A 228 -10.41 -1.94 19.24
CA ALA A 228 -10.46 -2.21 17.80
C ALA A 228 -10.92 -3.64 17.48
N LEU A 229 -10.43 -4.65 18.20
CA LEU A 229 -10.82 -6.04 18.03
C LEU A 229 -12.28 -6.32 18.44
N GLU A 230 -12.79 -5.62 19.45
CA GLU A 230 -14.17 -5.74 19.92
C GLU A 230 -15.19 -5.16 18.94
N VAL A 231 -14.89 -4.01 18.33
CA VAL A 231 -15.79 -3.33 17.38
C VAL A 231 -15.58 -3.76 15.93
N SER A 232 -14.58 -4.60 15.65
CA SER A 232 -14.13 -4.89 14.28
C SER A 232 -15.28 -5.37 13.38
N PRO A 233 -15.70 -4.56 12.38
CA PRO A 233 -16.65 -5.00 11.37
C PRO A 233 -15.96 -5.72 10.20
N LEU A 234 -14.65 -5.97 10.33
CA LEU A 234 -13.83 -6.55 9.28
C LEU A 234 -14.26 -8.00 9.05
N LYS A 235 -14.24 -8.38 7.77
CA LYS A 235 -14.60 -9.73 7.35
C LYS A 235 -13.45 -10.70 7.64
N GLU A 236 -13.77 -11.99 7.70
CA GLU A 236 -12.77 -13.05 7.91
C GLU A 236 -11.70 -13.11 6.83
N ASP A 237 -11.91 -12.56 5.64
CA ASP A 237 -10.93 -12.49 4.54
C ASP A 237 -10.06 -11.22 4.57
N ASP A 238 -10.31 -10.30 5.50
CA ASP A 238 -9.56 -9.05 5.62
C ASP A 238 -8.16 -9.28 6.22
N ALA A 239 -7.13 -8.95 5.43
CA ALA A 239 -5.74 -9.11 5.88
C ALA A 239 -5.42 -8.25 7.11
N GLY A 240 -5.99 -7.05 7.20
CA GLY A 240 -5.82 -6.15 8.36
C GLY A 240 -6.37 -6.78 9.63
N LEU A 241 -7.56 -7.41 9.57
CA LEU A 241 -8.14 -8.12 10.72
C LEU A 241 -7.19 -9.17 11.29
N HIS A 242 -6.63 -10.03 10.43
CA HIS A 242 -5.74 -11.09 10.89
C HIS A 242 -4.47 -10.55 11.54
N MET A 243 -3.94 -9.44 11.02
CA MET A 243 -2.78 -8.74 11.61
C MET A 243 -3.11 -8.12 12.97
N MET A 244 -4.29 -7.48 13.12
CA MET A 244 -4.74 -6.94 14.40
C MET A 244 -4.88 -8.06 15.45
N GLN A 245 -5.50 -9.17 15.08
CA GLN A 245 -5.66 -10.34 15.95
C GLN A 245 -4.31 -10.97 16.29
N LEU A 246 -3.37 -11.02 15.34
CA LEU A 246 -2.02 -11.50 15.58
C LEU A 246 -1.27 -10.60 16.56
N HIS A 247 -1.42 -9.29 16.41
CA HIS A 247 -0.84 -8.31 17.32
C HIS A 247 -1.33 -8.56 18.76
N GLY A 248 -2.66 -8.64 18.96
CA GLY A 248 -3.23 -8.98 20.26
C GLY A 248 -2.69 -10.29 20.82
N HIS A 249 -2.65 -11.35 19.98
CA HIS A 249 -2.13 -12.65 20.37
C HIS A 249 -0.68 -12.61 20.86
N ILE A 250 0.25 -12.01 20.10
CA ILE A 250 1.67 -11.94 20.46
C ILE A 250 1.88 -11.19 21.78
N ARG A 251 1.08 -10.14 22.04
CA ARG A 251 1.19 -9.33 23.25
C ARG A 251 0.43 -9.90 24.45
N GLY A 252 -0.41 -10.93 24.24
CA GLY A 252 -1.30 -11.47 25.28
C GLY A 252 -2.44 -10.52 25.63
N TRP A 253 -2.89 -9.72 24.67
CA TRP A 253 -3.99 -8.76 24.82
C TRP A 253 -5.31 -9.33 24.35
#